data_AF-A0A7S0IYB4-F1
#
_entry.id   AF-A0A7S0IYB4-F1
#
_cell.length_a   1.000
_cell.length_b   1.000
_cell.length_c   1.000
_cell.angle_alpha   90.00
_cell.angle_beta   90.00
_cell.angle_gamma   90.00
#
_symmetry.space_group_name_H-M   'P 1'
#
loop_
_entity.id
_entity.type
_entity.pdbx_description
1 polymer ?
#
loop_
_entity_poly.entity_id
_entity_poly.type
_entity_poly.pdbx_seq_one_letter_code
_entity_poly.pdbx_strand_id
1 'polypeptide(L)'
;MNGLLHLLGLLTVMAPATAQQRRMGGESSAEMTIASLPYVSSYEIINSFPHEKDAFTQGLAFAPSGVLYESDGLYGRSAVREVDVQTGKSVRSKKMSGQFFGEGAVVLGSKLIQLC
;
A
#
# COMPACT_ATOMS: atom_id res chain seq x y z
N MET A 1 -43.60 0.74 -19.29
CA MET A 1 -44.36 -0.12 -18.36
C MET A 1 -44.59 -1.45 -19.04
N ASN A 2 -44.43 -2.54 -18.28
CA ASN A 2 -44.63 -3.96 -18.64
C ASN A 2 -43.40 -4.55 -19.38
N GLY A 3 -42.53 -5.40 -18.82
CA GLY A 3 -42.69 -6.37 -17.74
C GLY A 3 -42.98 -7.74 -18.33
N LEU A 4 -41.96 -8.59 -18.53
CA LEU A 4 -42.15 -10.04 -18.62
C LEU A 4 -40.87 -10.81 -18.25
N LEU A 5 -41.12 -11.90 -17.54
CA LEU A 5 -40.24 -12.65 -16.66
C LEU A 5 -39.19 -13.51 -17.38
N HIS A 6 -38.02 -13.68 -16.75
CA HIS A 6 -37.12 -14.80 -16.98
C HIS A 6 -37.59 -16.03 -16.17
N LEU A 7 -37.69 -17.19 -16.82
CA LEU A 7 -37.80 -18.48 -16.17
C LEU A 7 -37.04 -19.56 -16.97
N LEU A 8 -36.54 -20.54 -16.22
CA LEU A 8 -35.96 -21.85 -16.56
C LEU A 8 -34.42 -21.87 -16.73
N GLY A 9 -33.66 -22.76 -16.09
CA GLY A 9 -34.05 -24.01 -15.42
C GLY A 9 -33.08 -24.41 -14.30
N LEU A 10 -33.68 -25.02 -13.28
CA LEU A 10 -33.02 -25.64 -12.13
C LEU A 10 -32.45 -27.00 -12.58
N LEU A 11 -31.12 -27.15 -12.59
CA LEU A 11 -30.49 -28.46 -12.81
C LEU A 11 -30.24 -29.12 -11.45
N THR A 12 -31.16 -30.00 -11.04
CA THR A 12 -30.93 -30.93 -9.94
C THR A 12 -30.04 -32.07 -10.43
N VAL A 13 -28.80 -32.14 -9.93
CA VAL A 13 -27.97 -33.34 -10.04
C VAL A 13 -28.05 -34.12 -8.73
N MET A 14 -28.52 -35.35 -8.83
CA MET A 14 -28.55 -36.35 -7.75
C MET A 14 -27.10 -36.73 -7.36
N ALA A 15 -26.77 -36.63 -6.08
CA ALA A 15 -25.50 -37.13 -5.54
C ALA A 15 -25.62 -38.61 -5.15
N PRO A 16 -24.61 -39.47 -5.41
CA PRO A 16 -24.58 -40.80 -4.82
C PRO A 16 -24.03 -40.71 -3.39
N ALA A 17 -24.77 -41.32 -2.44
CA ALA A 17 -24.28 -41.52 -1.09
C ALA A 17 -23.05 -42.44 -1.12
N THR A 18 -21.91 -41.96 -0.62
CA THR A 18 -20.72 -42.78 -0.37
C THR A 18 -20.41 -42.78 1.11
N ALA A 19 -20.29 -44.00 1.64
CA ALA A 19 -20.08 -44.30 3.05
C ALA A 19 -18.81 -43.63 3.59
N GLN A 20 -18.95 -42.99 4.74
CA GLN A 20 -17.88 -42.28 5.43
C GLN A 20 -16.91 -43.29 6.07
N GLN A 21 -15.75 -43.51 5.45
CA GLN A 21 -14.67 -44.27 6.07
C GLN A 21 -13.75 -43.32 6.85
N ARG A 22 -13.87 -43.33 8.18
CA ARG A 22 -12.90 -42.69 9.09
C ARG A 22 -11.50 -43.25 8.78
N ARG A 23 -10.59 -42.39 8.30
CA ARG A 23 -9.15 -42.63 8.41
C ARG A 23 -8.55 -41.64 9.40
N MET A 24 -7.94 -42.23 10.42
CA MET A 24 -7.07 -41.59 11.40
C MET A 24 -5.79 -41.10 10.71
N GLY A 25 -5.32 -39.91 11.11
CA GLY A 25 -3.91 -39.50 11.10
C GLY A 25 -3.11 -39.65 9.80
N GLY A 26 -2.88 -38.53 9.12
CA GLY A 26 -1.80 -38.37 8.16
C GLY A 26 -1.57 -36.89 7.93
N GLU A 27 -0.37 -36.38 8.26
CA GLU A 27 0.05 -35.03 7.90
C GLU A 27 0.02 -34.94 6.37
N SER A 28 -0.98 -34.23 5.85
CA SER A 28 -1.06 -33.91 4.42
C SER A 28 -0.01 -32.84 4.14
N SER A 29 1.17 -33.23 3.67
CA SER A 29 2.12 -32.29 3.07
C SER A 29 1.44 -31.66 1.85
N ALA A 30 0.91 -30.45 2.03
CA ALA A 30 0.31 -29.68 0.95
C ALA A 30 1.39 -29.43 -0.11
N GLU A 31 1.24 -30.03 -1.28
CA GLU A 31 2.07 -29.77 -2.44
C GLU A 31 1.79 -28.32 -2.90
N MET A 32 2.69 -27.39 -2.57
CA MET A 32 2.60 -26.01 -3.03
C MET A 32 2.84 -25.98 -4.54
N THR A 33 1.76 -25.73 -5.28
CA THR A 33 1.85 -25.44 -6.71
C THR A 33 2.46 -24.04 -6.92
N ILE A 34 3.16 -23.79 -8.02
CA ILE A 34 3.77 -22.48 -8.33
C ILE A 34 2.76 -21.33 -8.23
N ALA A 35 1.48 -21.59 -8.54
CA ALA A 35 0.38 -20.63 -8.43
C ALA A 35 -0.01 -20.25 -6.98
N SER A 36 0.46 -20.99 -5.99
CA SER A 36 0.22 -20.76 -4.55
C SER A 36 1.41 -20.15 -3.81
N LEU A 37 2.54 -19.96 -4.50
CA LEU A 37 3.69 -19.30 -3.91
C LEU A 37 3.44 -17.79 -3.79
N PRO A 38 3.85 -17.16 -2.67
CA PRO A 38 3.75 -15.71 -2.53
C PRO A 38 4.58 -15.03 -3.63
N TYR A 39 4.01 -13.99 -4.23
CA TYR A 39 4.75 -13.15 -5.16
C TYR A 39 5.89 -12.44 -4.43
N VAL A 40 7.12 -12.68 -4.87
CA VAL A 40 8.32 -12.01 -4.36
C VAL A 40 8.93 -11.21 -5.49
N SER A 41 8.95 -9.88 -5.34
CA SER A 41 9.70 -8.98 -6.22
C SER A 41 11.09 -8.73 -5.67
N SER A 42 12.08 -8.63 -6.55
CA SER A 42 13.38 -8.03 -6.22
C SER A 42 13.39 -6.56 -6.63
N TYR A 43 14.50 -5.87 -6.38
CA TYR A 43 14.75 -4.51 -6.85
C TYR A 43 16.19 -4.36 -7.37
N GLU A 44 16.40 -3.37 -8.22
CA GLU A 44 17.72 -2.93 -8.68
C GLU A 44 17.92 -1.47 -8.28
N ILE A 45 19.09 -1.15 -7.73
CA ILE A 45 19.44 0.23 -7.39
C ILE A 45 19.94 0.92 -8.66
N ILE A 46 19.06 1.67 -9.32
CA ILE A 46 19.42 2.44 -10.52
C ILE A 46 20.15 3.75 -10.19
N ASN A 47 19.87 4.33 -9.02
CA ASN A 47 20.45 5.57 -8.53
C ASN A 47 20.36 5.61 -7.00
N SER A 48 21.20 6.41 -6.36
CA SER A 48 21.14 6.70 -4.93
C SER A 48 21.38 8.18 -4.70
N PHE A 49 20.55 8.79 -3.86
CA PHE A 49 20.58 10.22 -3.57
C PHE A 49 20.79 10.46 -2.08
N PRO A 50 21.42 11.57 -1.68
CA PRO A 50 21.52 11.94 -0.28
C PRO A 50 20.13 12.14 0.33
N HIS A 51 19.98 11.76 1.60
CA HIS A 51 18.79 12.03 2.41
C HIS A 51 19.21 12.66 3.74
N GLU A 52 18.38 13.56 4.26
CA GLU A 52 18.66 14.22 5.53
C GLU A 52 18.45 13.23 6.69
N LYS A 53 19.56 12.84 7.33
CA LYS A 53 19.57 11.75 8.33
C LYS A 53 18.63 11.96 9.53
N ASP A 54 18.32 13.23 9.84
CA ASP A 54 17.49 13.60 10.98
C ASP A 54 16.00 13.75 10.62
N ALA A 55 15.63 13.53 9.34
CA ALA A 55 14.26 13.53 8.86
C ALA A 55 13.59 12.19 9.18
N PHE A 56 12.53 12.24 10.01
CA PHE A 56 11.76 11.06 10.36
C PHE A 56 10.64 10.84 9.33
N THR A 57 11.00 10.34 8.14
CA THR A 57 10.08 10.23 7.00
C THR A 57 8.83 9.41 7.33
N GLN A 58 7.65 9.99 7.12
CA GLN A 58 6.35 9.31 7.25
C GLN A 58 5.48 9.44 5.99
N GLY A 59 5.82 10.37 5.10
CA GLY A 59 5.16 10.55 3.81
C GLY A 59 6.16 10.96 2.75
N LEU A 60 6.02 10.42 1.54
CA LEU A 60 6.89 10.72 0.41
C LEU A 60 6.06 10.79 -0.87
N ALA A 61 6.09 11.92 -1.58
CA ALA A 61 5.26 12.14 -2.76
C ALA A 61 5.97 12.98 -3.82
N PHE A 62 5.96 12.51 -5.06
CA PHE A 62 6.35 13.31 -6.22
C PHE A 62 5.14 14.03 -6.82
N ALA A 63 5.28 15.33 -7.06
CA ALA A 63 4.36 16.03 -7.94
C ALA A 63 4.61 15.64 -9.40
N PRO A 64 3.62 15.79 -10.31
CA PRO A 64 3.81 15.54 -11.74
C PRO A 64 4.95 16.36 -12.39
N SER A 65 5.34 17.49 -11.78
CA SER A 65 6.48 18.31 -12.20
C SER A 65 7.85 17.73 -11.83
N GLY A 66 7.90 16.62 -11.08
CA GLY A 66 9.14 16.01 -10.58
C GLY A 66 9.63 16.56 -9.24
N VAL A 67 8.89 17.49 -8.62
CA VAL A 67 9.22 18.01 -7.29
C VAL A 67 8.92 16.95 -6.23
N LEU A 68 9.89 16.67 -5.35
CA LEU A 68 9.73 15.78 -4.21
C LEU A 68 9.20 16.55 -2.99
N TYR A 69 8.12 16.04 -2.41
CA TYR A 69 7.63 16.43 -1.10
C TYR A 69 7.80 15.30 -0.10
N GLU A 70 8.18 15.66 1.12
CA GLU A 70 8.38 14.74 2.23
C GLU A 70 7.64 15.26 3.46
N SER A 71 7.02 14.35 4.21
CA SER A 71 6.53 14.62 5.56
C SER A 71 7.42 13.95 6.58
N ASP A 72 7.83 14.74 7.57
CA ASP A 72 8.60 14.30 8.71
C ASP A 72 7.69 14.23 9.94
N GLY A 73 7.76 13.12 10.67
CA GLY A 73 7.11 12.94 11.97
C GLY A 73 7.92 13.52 13.13
N LEU A 74 7.55 13.10 14.35
CA LEU A 74 8.05 13.55 15.67
C LEU A 74 7.36 14.81 16.22
N TYR A 75 6.78 14.70 17.41
CA TYR A 75 6.19 15.82 18.14
C TYR A 75 7.20 16.96 18.33
N GLY A 76 6.76 18.19 18.14
CA GLY A 76 7.60 19.40 18.20
C GLY A 76 8.52 19.61 16.98
N ARG A 77 8.68 18.60 16.12
CA ARG A 77 9.59 18.62 14.96
C ARG A 77 8.91 18.35 13.61
N SER A 78 7.67 17.86 13.61
CA SER A 78 6.96 17.48 12.39
C SER A 78 6.83 18.64 11.41
N ALA A 79 7.04 18.35 10.12
CA ALA A 79 7.01 19.33 9.05
C ALA A 79 6.75 18.65 7.71
N VAL A 80 6.22 19.43 6.76
CA VAL A 80 6.19 19.05 5.34
C VAL A 80 7.23 19.85 4.60
N ARG A 81 8.02 19.21 3.74
CA ARG A 81 9.19 19.78 3.09
C ARG A 81 9.14 19.53 1.60
N GLU A 82 9.52 20.54 0.83
CA GLU A 82 9.98 20.34 -0.54
C GLU A 82 11.47 20.01 -0.48
N VAL A 83 11.89 18.96 -1.17
CA VAL A 83 13.25 18.41 -1.09
C VAL A 83 13.91 18.46 -2.47
N ASP A 84 15.12 18.99 -2.52
CA ASP A 84 15.98 18.86 -3.68
C ASP A 84 16.54 17.43 -3.71
N VAL A 85 16.12 16.63 -4.70
CA VAL A 85 16.49 15.21 -4.78
C VAL A 85 17.99 15.00 -4.98
N GLN A 86 18.69 15.91 -5.66
CA GLN A 86 20.12 15.73 -5.93
C GLN A 86 20.97 15.90 -4.67
N THR A 87 20.54 16.78 -3.77
CA THR A 87 21.30 17.16 -2.56
C THR A 87 20.71 16.62 -1.27
N GLY A 88 19.45 16.18 -1.26
CA GLY A 88 18.71 15.73 -0.08
C GLY A 88 18.28 16.86 0.86
N LYS A 89 18.48 18.13 0.47
CA LYS A 89 18.22 19.29 1.34
C LYS A 89 16.80 19.81 1.15
N SER A 90 16.22 20.32 2.23
CA SER A 90 14.95 21.05 2.16
C SER A 90 15.13 22.37 1.40
N VAL A 91 14.34 22.55 0.33
CA VAL A 91 14.21 23.81 -0.42
C VAL A 91 13.31 24.78 0.33
N ARG A 92 12.19 24.28 0.84
CA ARG A 92 11.27 25.00 1.73
C ARG A 92 10.54 24.03 2.63
N SER A 93 10.06 24.50 3.77
CA SER A 93 9.33 23.68 4.74
C SER A 93 8.17 24.44 5.38
N LYS A 94 7.17 23.67 5.80
CA LYS A 94 6.06 24.12 6.63
C LYS A 94 6.01 23.28 7.89
N LYS A 95 6.42 23.89 9.01
CA LYS A 95 6.38 23.27 10.33
C LYS A 95 4.93 23.13 10.84
N MET A 96 4.66 22.01 11.50
CA MET A 96 3.38 21.73 12.16
C MET A 96 3.38 22.25 13.60
N SER A 97 2.21 22.44 14.21
CA SER A 97 2.15 22.69 15.65
C SER A 97 2.79 21.54 16.41
N GLY A 98 3.46 21.82 17.53
CA GLY A 98 4.23 20.82 18.26
C GLY A 98 3.41 19.67 18.85
N GLN A 99 2.08 19.83 18.92
CA GLN A 99 1.14 18.81 19.38
C GLN A 99 0.82 17.73 18.34
N PHE A 100 1.21 17.92 17.08
CA PHE A 100 0.90 17.00 15.99
C PHE A 100 2.11 16.13 15.64
N PHE A 101 1.80 14.93 15.15
CA PHE A 101 2.79 14.00 14.61
C PHE A 101 2.50 13.86 13.12
N GLY A 102 3.41 14.35 12.27
CA GLY A 102 3.25 14.25 10.83
C GLY A 102 3.29 12.80 10.37
N GLU A 103 2.31 12.39 9.55
CA GLU A 103 2.28 11.08 8.91
C GLU A 103 2.34 11.19 7.37
N GLY A 104 1.54 10.39 6.65
CA GLY A 104 1.52 10.35 5.19
C GLY A 104 1.21 11.69 4.53
N ALA A 105 1.74 11.85 3.32
CA ALA A 105 1.51 13.01 2.46
C ALA A 105 1.24 12.57 1.02
N VAL A 106 0.36 13.28 0.32
CA VAL A 106 0.07 13.04 -1.10
C VAL A 106 -0.18 14.34 -1.85
N VAL A 107 0.24 14.37 -3.11
CA VAL A 107 -0.11 15.45 -4.04
C VAL A 107 -1.41 15.09 -4.76
N LEU A 108 -2.46 15.89 -4.59
CA LEU A 108 -3.75 15.75 -5.26
C LEU A 108 -4.04 17.02 -6.07
N GLY A 109 -3.88 16.94 -7.39
CA GLY A 109 -3.99 18.09 -8.27
C GLY A 109 -2.96 19.17 -7.90
N SER A 110 -3.44 20.36 -7.52
CA SER A 110 -2.59 21.48 -7.07
C SER A 110 -2.40 21.55 -5.55
N LYS A 111 -2.84 20.52 -4.81
CA LYS A 111 -2.78 20.48 -3.34
C LYS A 111 -1.81 19.43 -2.86
N LEU A 112 -1.08 19.76 -1.80
CA LEU A 112 -0.39 18.79 -0.96
C LEU A 112 -1.27 18.53 0.26
N ILE A 113 -1.63 17.28 0.50
CA ILE A 113 -2.47 16.84 1.63
C ILE A 113 -1.56 16.13 2.63
N GLN A 114 -1.58 16.59 3.88
CA GLN A 114 -0.79 16.08 5.01
C GLN A 114 -1.70 15.49 6.08
N LEU A 115 -1.34 14.33 6.63
CA LEU A 115 -1.97 13.73 7.80
C LEU A 115 -1.22 14.12 9.09
N CYS A 116 -1.94 14.41 10.18
CA CYS A 116 -1.41 15.06 11.40
C CYS A 116 -1.87 14.37 12.68
#